data_AF-A0A954RUV4-F1
#
_entry.id   AF-A0A954RUV4-F1
#
_cell.length_a   1.000
_cell.length_b   1.000
_cell.length_c   1.000
_cell.angle_alpha   90.00
_cell.angle_beta   90.00
_cell.angle_gamma   90.00
#
_symmetry.space_group_name_H-M   'P 1'
#
loop_
_entity.id
_entity.type
_entity.pdbx_description
1 polymer ?
#
loop_
_entity_poly.entity_id
_entity_poly.type
_entity_poly.pdbx_seq_one_letter_code
_entity_poly.pdbx_strand_id
1 'polypeptide(L)'
;LFSPETFGLSAAINVGLSFNDVDVRVGPGASVTVGGDLNLRGHVEEFPETSAISFLNSSNQYLPGAANGAYSQRETGVAGALTGGYFENHVDVYIGAGATVDVTGDMSLQSESSIPYDPQYIWDARNDAFEPGRIATFTDKFNYNLGIQNGLFSSWAEAIASAEDKAFGIMFNGLFADSHNYAYVGDGATVTVGGDLQVVADTANDTINFVGSPLIPFNATAGQGVGLAFMVTGYINDTTARINPLATIDAGSLLVFANNRGRNISIGVQGGLSDNVDGFNGAFTSSFVDNRTVSKVSPAADITLGTGLVEVPIAMETLRQDENSLFVSVPQFNPTEAYTEDDKSLVRVDVNANSITLPFDHGLETGQAVIYDNGGGTDIGG
;
A
#
# COMPACT_ATOMS: atom_id res chain seq x y z
N LEU A 1 24.62 -2.26 53.95
CA LEU A 1 23.39 -1.50 53.66
C LEU A 1 23.69 -0.62 52.46
N PHE A 2 23.64 -1.21 51.26
CA PHE A 2 23.70 -0.46 50.02
C PHE A 2 22.27 0.02 49.73
N SER A 3 22.10 1.30 49.37
CA SER A 3 20.81 1.83 48.93
C SER A 3 20.37 1.09 47.66
N PRO A 4 19.10 0.65 47.53
CA PRO A 4 18.58 0.20 46.24
C PRO A 4 18.74 1.33 45.19
N GLU A 5 19.11 0.98 43.96
CA GLU A 5 19.20 1.93 42.85
C GLU A 5 17.80 2.28 42.31
N THR A 6 17.52 3.57 42.13
CA THR A 6 16.18 4.16 41.97
C THR A 6 15.72 4.47 40.53
N PHE A 7 16.23 3.83 39.45
CA PHE A 7 15.94 4.31 38.08
C PHE A 7 15.94 3.25 36.94
N GLY A 8 15.09 3.45 35.92
CA GLY A 8 15.00 2.63 34.71
C GLY A 8 14.28 3.33 33.54
N LEU A 9 14.72 3.05 32.29
CA LEU A 9 14.34 3.69 31.02
C LEU A 9 14.60 2.76 29.83
N SER A 10 13.74 2.78 28.81
CA SER A 10 13.91 2.12 27.51
C SER A 10 13.34 3.04 26.42
N ALA A 11 13.91 2.99 25.22
CA ALA A 11 13.66 3.91 24.11
C ALA A 11 13.89 3.20 22.78
N ALA A 12 13.11 3.48 21.74
CA ALA A 12 13.44 3.17 20.34
C ALA A 12 12.88 4.27 19.44
N ILE A 13 13.46 4.50 18.28
CA ILE A 13 13.04 5.58 17.38
C ILE A 13 13.32 5.03 16.00
N ASN A 14 12.36 5.05 15.10
CA ASN A 14 12.58 4.81 13.69
C ASN A 14 12.08 6.01 12.89
N VAL A 15 12.67 6.27 11.74
CA VAL A 15 12.33 7.37 10.84
C VAL A 15 12.63 6.89 9.42
N GLY A 16 11.63 6.85 8.56
CA GLY A 16 11.75 6.62 7.12
C GLY A 16 11.40 7.91 6.38
N LEU A 17 12.14 8.18 5.30
CA LEU A 17 11.85 9.20 4.31
C LEU A 17 12.17 8.54 2.95
N SER A 18 11.27 8.60 1.98
CA SER A 18 11.47 8.16 0.61
C SER A 18 10.95 9.25 -0.32
N PHE A 19 11.53 9.30 -1.51
CA PHE A 19 11.29 10.28 -2.56
C PHE A 19 11.53 9.55 -3.87
N ASN A 20 10.53 9.39 -4.71
CA ASN A 20 10.70 8.84 -6.04
C ASN A 20 10.19 9.84 -7.06
N ASP A 21 10.84 9.90 -8.22
CA ASP A 21 10.60 10.86 -9.29
C ASP A 21 10.80 10.11 -10.62
N VAL A 22 9.81 10.09 -11.50
CA VAL A 22 9.85 9.32 -12.75
C VAL A 22 9.20 10.11 -13.88
N ASP A 23 10.01 10.82 -14.63
CA ASP A 23 9.69 11.42 -15.94
C ASP A 23 9.67 10.39 -17.09
N VAL A 24 8.68 10.40 -17.98
CA VAL A 24 8.68 9.65 -19.25
C VAL A 24 8.17 10.52 -20.38
N ARG A 25 9.10 11.09 -21.11
CA ARG A 25 8.87 12.23 -22.02
C ARG A 25 9.16 11.89 -23.49
N VAL A 26 8.34 12.40 -24.41
CA VAL A 26 8.76 12.81 -25.76
C VAL A 26 8.99 14.32 -25.68
N GLY A 27 10.18 14.81 -26.03
CA GLY A 27 10.55 16.21 -25.79
C GLY A 27 9.69 17.22 -26.56
N PRO A 28 9.65 18.50 -26.12
CA PRO A 28 8.95 19.55 -26.85
C PRO A 28 9.44 19.67 -28.30
N GLY A 29 8.51 19.80 -29.25
CA GLY A 29 8.83 19.91 -30.66
C GLY A 29 9.49 18.68 -31.30
N ALA A 30 9.54 17.54 -30.61
CA ALA A 30 10.09 16.31 -31.17
C ALA A 30 9.21 15.78 -32.31
N SER A 31 9.82 15.10 -33.28
CA SER A 31 9.12 14.39 -34.34
C SER A 31 9.45 12.90 -34.23
N VAL A 32 8.43 12.08 -33.97
CA VAL A 32 8.56 10.65 -33.69
C VAL A 32 7.60 9.87 -34.58
N THR A 33 8.08 8.80 -35.22
CA THR A 33 7.26 7.88 -36.01
C THR A 33 7.53 6.45 -35.55
N VAL A 34 6.47 5.71 -35.25
CA VAL A 34 6.51 4.34 -34.73
C VAL A 34 5.62 3.45 -35.60
N GLY A 35 6.21 2.41 -36.22
CA GLY A 35 5.50 1.51 -37.15
C GLY A 35 4.64 0.43 -36.50
N GLY A 36 4.48 0.46 -35.17
CA GLY A 36 3.69 -0.46 -34.36
C GLY A 36 3.19 0.29 -33.14
N ASP A 37 3.12 -0.39 -31.99
CA ASP A 37 2.63 0.23 -30.75
C ASP A 37 3.70 1.11 -30.07
N LEU A 38 3.25 2.14 -29.34
CA LEU A 38 4.09 2.99 -28.51
C LEU A 38 3.61 2.99 -27.06
N ASN A 39 4.40 2.41 -26.17
CA ASN A 39 4.14 2.46 -24.73
C ASN A 39 5.16 3.37 -24.02
N LEU A 40 4.65 4.44 -23.41
CA LEU A 40 5.39 5.27 -22.45
C LEU A 40 4.85 4.97 -21.05
N ARG A 41 5.66 4.26 -20.26
CA ARG A 41 5.28 3.84 -18.91
C ARG A 41 6.28 4.32 -17.87
N GLY A 42 5.79 5.13 -16.93
CA GLY A 42 6.45 5.45 -15.67
C GLY A 42 5.80 4.63 -14.56
N HIS A 43 6.61 3.91 -13.79
CA HIS A 43 6.13 3.03 -12.73
C HIS A 43 7.04 3.12 -11.50
N VAL A 44 6.42 3.35 -10.34
CA VAL A 44 7.07 3.33 -9.03
C VAL A 44 6.30 2.40 -8.09
N GLU A 45 7.03 1.53 -7.42
CA GLU A 45 6.49 0.67 -6.37
C GLU A 45 7.37 0.80 -5.12
N GLU A 46 6.75 1.18 -4.00
CA GLU A 46 7.41 1.43 -2.72
C GLU A 46 6.90 0.44 -1.67
N PHE A 47 7.81 -0.30 -1.05
CA PHE A 47 7.49 -1.31 -0.03
C PHE A 47 7.89 -0.79 1.36
N PRO A 48 7.11 0.09 1.98
CA PRO A 48 7.48 0.70 3.24
C PRO A 48 7.54 -0.39 4.32
N GLU A 49 8.69 -0.44 4.98
CA GLU A 49 8.87 -1.19 6.21
C GLU A 49 9.43 -0.23 7.27
N THR A 50 8.57 0.28 8.16
CA THR A 50 9.04 1.11 9.28
C THR A 50 8.68 0.47 10.61
N SER A 51 9.61 0.42 11.55
CA SER A 51 9.46 -0.46 12.71
C SER A 51 10.23 0.06 13.92
N ALA A 52 9.60 0.21 15.08
CA ALA A 52 10.34 0.45 16.33
C ALA A 52 9.68 -0.09 17.58
N ILE A 53 10.43 -0.86 18.35
CA ILE A 53 9.93 -1.54 19.53
C ILE A 53 10.84 -1.22 20.72
N SER A 54 10.33 -1.08 21.94
CA SER A 54 11.15 -1.11 23.16
C SER A 54 10.42 -1.79 24.31
N PHE A 55 11.15 -2.49 25.18
CA PHE A 55 10.60 -3.21 26.33
C PHE A 55 11.46 -2.95 27.59
N LEU A 56 10.91 -2.89 28.81
CA LEU A 56 11.67 -2.85 30.07
C LEU A 56 11.18 -3.95 31.04
N ASN A 57 12.07 -4.72 31.68
CA ASN A 57 11.71 -5.81 32.61
C ASN A 57 12.81 -6.10 33.66
N SER A 58 12.51 -6.59 34.88
CA SER A 58 13.50 -6.75 35.98
C SER A 58 13.38 -8.00 36.90
N SER A 59 13.29 -9.23 36.35
CA SER A 59 13.17 -10.48 37.16
C SER A 59 13.91 -11.71 36.61
N ASN A 60 14.41 -12.60 37.50
CA ASN A 60 15.06 -13.90 37.22
C ASN A 60 14.18 -15.12 37.58
N GLN A 61 12.86 -14.94 37.68
CA GLN A 61 11.86 -15.94 38.10
C GLN A 61 11.87 -17.27 37.31
N TYR A 62 12.60 -17.35 36.19
CA TYR A 62 12.55 -18.51 35.29
C TYR A 62 13.85 -19.34 35.24
N LEU A 63 14.86 -19.06 36.07
CA LEU A 63 16.05 -19.93 36.17
C LEU A 63 15.87 -21.02 37.25
N PRO A 64 16.06 -22.31 36.91
CA PRO A 64 16.01 -23.41 37.88
C PRO A 64 17.03 -23.20 39.01
N GLY A 65 16.57 -22.98 40.25
CA GLY A 65 17.42 -22.89 41.44
C GLY A 65 17.50 -21.52 42.14
N ALA A 66 16.72 -20.52 41.73
CA ALA A 66 16.67 -19.24 42.45
C ALA A 66 15.95 -19.36 43.81
N ALA A 67 16.51 -18.77 44.87
CA ALA A 67 15.93 -18.78 46.22
C ALA A 67 14.90 -17.67 46.42
N ASN A 68 13.80 -17.96 47.13
CA ASN A 68 12.80 -16.98 47.55
C ASN A 68 13.46 -15.84 48.34
N GLY A 69 13.40 -14.61 47.83
CA GLY A 69 13.67 -13.40 48.62
C GLY A 69 15.03 -12.72 48.46
N ALA A 70 15.90 -13.13 47.53
CA ALA A 70 17.13 -12.40 47.21
C ALA A 70 16.98 -11.63 45.89
N TYR A 71 16.40 -10.43 45.96
CA TYR A 71 16.12 -9.60 44.80
C TYR A 71 17.21 -8.55 44.53
N SER A 72 17.34 -8.14 43.26
CA SER A 72 17.83 -6.81 42.89
C SER A 72 16.79 -6.20 41.95
N GLN A 73 15.71 -5.67 42.52
CA GLN A 73 14.69 -4.95 41.76
C GLN A 73 15.08 -3.46 41.67
N ARG A 74 14.73 -2.81 40.56
CA ARG A 74 14.83 -1.35 40.42
C ARG A 74 13.51 -0.73 40.86
N GLU A 75 13.56 0.33 41.66
CA GLU A 75 12.36 1.02 42.16
C GLU A 75 11.65 1.90 41.10
N THR A 76 12.20 2.09 39.88
CA THR A 76 11.55 2.91 38.82
C THR A 76 11.88 2.42 37.40
N GLY A 77 10.93 2.51 36.46
CA GLY A 77 11.07 2.07 35.06
C GLY A 77 10.29 2.92 34.03
N VAL A 78 10.81 3.04 32.81
CA VAL A 78 10.24 3.74 31.64
C VAL A 78 10.57 2.93 30.36
N ALA A 79 9.76 2.96 29.32
CA ALA A 79 10.00 2.42 27.99
C ALA A 79 9.37 3.35 26.95
N GLY A 80 9.88 3.39 25.74
CA GLY A 80 9.61 4.44 24.77
C GLY A 80 9.89 3.91 23.37
N ALA A 81 9.06 4.12 22.35
CA ALA A 81 9.52 4.14 20.98
C ALA A 81 8.78 5.16 20.15
N LEU A 82 9.34 5.41 19.00
CA LEU A 82 8.87 6.30 18.00
C LEU A 82 9.13 5.59 16.68
N THR A 83 8.32 5.78 15.67
CA THR A 83 8.60 5.41 14.28
C THR A 83 8.08 6.56 13.45
N GLY A 84 8.70 6.83 12.31
CA GLY A 84 8.35 7.84 11.34
C GLY A 84 8.59 7.24 9.98
N GLY A 85 7.98 7.84 8.97
CA GLY A 85 7.89 7.32 7.62
C GLY A 85 7.30 8.44 6.78
N TYR A 86 7.93 8.81 5.69
CA TYR A 86 7.50 9.81 4.72
C TYR A 86 7.89 9.23 3.38
N PHE A 87 7.03 9.18 2.37
CA PHE A 87 7.33 8.51 1.12
C PHE A 87 6.70 9.33 0.00
N GLU A 88 7.46 10.23 -0.59
CA GLU A 88 7.09 11.05 -1.73
C GLU A 88 7.31 10.25 -3.02
N ASN A 89 6.41 10.28 -3.99
CA ASN A 89 6.59 9.68 -5.31
C ASN A 89 6.07 10.69 -6.34
N HIS A 90 6.72 10.84 -7.49
CA HIS A 90 6.38 11.82 -8.51
C HIS A 90 6.55 11.16 -9.88
N VAL A 91 5.56 10.51 -10.45
CA VAL A 91 5.67 10.00 -11.82
C VAL A 91 5.03 11.02 -12.77
N ASP A 92 5.67 11.33 -13.88
CA ASP A 92 5.29 12.24 -14.94
C ASP A 92 5.48 11.50 -16.27
N VAL A 93 4.46 11.34 -17.10
CA VAL A 93 4.58 10.78 -18.45
C VAL A 93 3.98 11.76 -19.46
N TYR A 94 4.82 12.24 -20.37
CA TYR A 94 4.64 13.48 -21.09
C TYR A 94 4.90 13.34 -22.60
N ILE A 95 3.97 13.79 -23.43
CA ILE A 95 4.25 14.18 -24.82
C ILE A 95 4.43 15.68 -24.90
N GLY A 96 5.62 16.10 -25.32
CA GLY A 96 6.11 17.47 -25.34
C GLY A 96 5.18 18.45 -26.05
N ALA A 97 5.15 19.68 -25.55
CA ALA A 97 4.45 20.77 -26.23
C ALA A 97 4.95 20.90 -27.68
N GLY A 98 4.02 20.97 -28.62
CA GLY A 98 4.33 21.02 -30.07
C GLY A 98 5.02 19.78 -30.64
N ALA A 99 5.12 18.66 -29.90
CA ALA A 99 5.65 17.42 -30.46
C ALA A 99 4.70 16.85 -31.52
N THR A 100 5.26 16.18 -32.53
CA THR A 100 4.52 15.41 -33.53
C THR A 100 4.86 13.94 -33.36
N VAL A 101 3.86 13.13 -32.99
CA VAL A 101 4.00 11.70 -32.74
C VAL A 101 3.04 10.95 -33.65
N ASP A 102 3.56 10.05 -34.47
CA ASP A 102 2.81 9.21 -35.40
C ASP A 102 3.04 7.74 -35.06
N VAL A 103 1.98 7.03 -34.67
CA VAL A 103 2.01 5.64 -34.21
C VAL A 103 1.04 4.84 -35.07
N THR A 104 1.52 3.77 -35.73
CA THR A 104 0.66 2.95 -36.60
C THR A 104 -0.27 2.03 -35.81
N GLY A 105 0.17 1.56 -34.63
CA GLY A 105 -0.62 0.71 -33.73
C GLY A 105 -1.27 1.51 -32.59
N ASP A 106 -1.31 0.92 -31.41
CA ASP A 106 -1.87 1.52 -30.20
C ASP A 106 -0.83 2.40 -29.48
N MET A 107 -1.32 3.37 -28.71
CA MET A 107 -0.46 4.25 -27.90
C MET A 107 -0.95 4.32 -26.45
N SER A 108 -0.03 4.09 -25.51
CA SER A 108 -0.32 4.19 -24.07
C SER A 108 0.66 5.13 -23.37
N LEU A 109 0.10 6.07 -22.59
CA LEU A 109 0.80 6.91 -21.61
C LEU A 109 0.35 6.47 -20.23
N GLN A 110 1.24 5.84 -19.47
CA GLN A 110 0.90 5.22 -18.18
C GLN A 110 1.81 5.78 -17.07
N SER A 111 1.21 6.45 -16.10
CA SER A 111 1.86 6.94 -14.87
C SER A 111 1.35 6.15 -13.68
N GLU A 112 2.19 5.36 -13.04
CA GLU A 112 1.79 4.47 -11.94
C GLU A 112 2.65 4.69 -10.68
N SER A 113 2.01 4.86 -9.52
CA SER A 113 2.65 4.78 -8.21
C SER A 113 1.87 3.84 -7.31
N SER A 114 2.57 2.91 -6.66
CA SER A 114 1.95 2.01 -5.70
C SER A 114 2.76 1.80 -4.44
N ILE A 115 2.05 1.78 -3.31
CA ILE A 115 2.53 1.33 -2.01
C ILE A 115 1.77 0.04 -1.67
N PRO A 116 2.19 -1.15 -2.10
CA PRO A 116 1.48 -2.38 -1.80
C PRO A 116 1.69 -2.82 -0.34
N TYR A 117 0.65 -3.44 0.23
CA TYR A 117 0.81 -4.26 1.42
C TYR A 117 1.25 -5.65 0.98
N ASP A 118 2.55 -5.94 1.09
CA ASP A 118 3.07 -7.29 0.89
C ASP A 118 3.61 -7.88 2.21
N PRO A 119 2.91 -8.85 2.79
CA PRO A 119 3.45 -9.58 3.90
C PRO A 119 4.62 -10.47 3.48
N GLN A 120 5.83 -10.09 3.88
CA GLN A 120 7.08 -10.83 3.60
C GLN A 120 7.04 -12.32 4.03
N TYR A 121 6.10 -12.74 4.90
CA TYR A 121 5.92 -14.16 5.25
C TYR A 121 5.55 -15.06 4.07
N ILE A 122 5.03 -14.50 2.96
CA ILE A 122 4.63 -15.25 1.76
C ILE A 122 5.79 -15.40 0.76
N TRP A 123 6.79 -14.51 0.79
CA TRP A 123 7.80 -14.42 -0.27
C TRP A 123 8.95 -15.42 -0.18
N ASP A 124 9.29 -15.91 1.02
CA ASP A 124 10.35 -16.91 1.24
C ASP A 124 10.04 -18.27 0.55
N ALA A 125 8.84 -18.42 -0.02
CA ALA A 125 8.40 -19.57 -0.80
C ALA A 125 8.51 -19.39 -2.33
N ARG A 126 8.89 -18.20 -2.84
CA ARG A 126 8.81 -17.87 -4.28
C ARG A 126 10.16 -17.71 -5.02
N ASN A 127 11.25 -18.27 -4.50
CA ASN A 127 12.49 -18.45 -5.28
C ASN A 127 12.73 -19.94 -5.55
N ASP A 128 12.13 -20.45 -6.63
CA ASP A 128 12.65 -21.36 -7.68
C ASP A 128 13.43 -22.63 -7.31
N ALA A 129 13.58 -22.95 -6.03
CA ALA A 129 14.03 -24.24 -5.54
C ALA A 129 13.07 -24.63 -4.43
N PHE A 130 11.99 -25.31 -4.83
CA PHE A 130 11.14 -26.11 -3.95
C PHE A 130 11.98 -27.25 -3.34
N GLU A 131 12.95 -26.91 -2.50
CA GLU A 131 13.57 -27.81 -1.55
C GLU A 131 12.56 -27.94 -0.39
N PRO A 132 11.92 -29.10 -0.20
CA PRO A 132 10.91 -29.32 0.85
C PRO A 132 11.48 -29.30 2.28
N GLY A 133 12.64 -28.68 2.48
CA GLY A 133 13.42 -28.73 3.72
C GLY A 133 13.65 -27.38 4.41
N ARG A 134 13.17 -26.25 3.87
CA ARG A 134 13.33 -24.95 4.53
C ARG A 134 12.10 -24.04 4.34
N ILE A 135 10.95 -24.44 4.88
CA ILE A 135 10.42 -23.65 6.00
C ILE A 135 11.57 -23.51 7.01
N ALA A 136 12.46 -22.55 6.77
CA ALA A 136 13.29 -22.01 7.83
C ALA A 136 12.28 -21.53 8.87
N THR A 137 12.35 -22.21 9.99
CA THR A 137 11.21 -22.79 10.66
C THR A 137 10.19 -21.72 11.06
N PHE A 138 8.88 -22.02 11.03
CA PHE A 138 7.92 -21.21 11.81
C PHE A 138 8.48 -20.98 13.22
N THR A 139 9.20 -21.95 13.81
CA THR A 139 9.91 -21.81 15.09
C THR A 139 11.11 -20.85 15.11
N ASP A 140 11.76 -20.53 13.98
CA ASP A 140 12.77 -19.46 13.89
C ASP A 140 12.12 -18.06 13.81
N LYS A 141 10.90 -18.00 13.25
CA LYS A 141 10.11 -16.75 13.19
C LYS A 141 9.20 -16.58 14.42
N PHE A 142 8.84 -17.65 15.15
CA PHE A 142 8.28 -17.63 16.52
C PHE A 142 9.38 -17.21 17.51
N ASN A 143 9.80 -15.96 17.43
CA ASN A 143 10.53 -15.30 18.51
C ASN A 143 9.61 -15.15 19.73
N TYR A 144 10.10 -14.52 20.81
CA TYR A 144 9.31 -14.31 22.03
C TYR A 144 7.95 -13.60 21.80
N ASN A 145 7.71 -13.05 20.60
CA ASN A 145 6.50 -12.36 20.16
C ASN A 145 5.65 -13.12 19.13
N LEU A 146 5.68 -14.44 19.18
CA LEU A 146 4.84 -15.33 18.37
C LEU A 146 4.93 -15.11 16.84
N GLY A 147 6.02 -14.52 16.34
CA GLY A 147 6.24 -14.26 14.91
C GLY A 147 5.49 -13.08 14.31
N ILE A 148 5.00 -12.17 15.15
CA ILE A 148 4.24 -10.98 14.72
C ILE A 148 5.15 -9.79 14.30
N GLN A 149 6.48 -9.87 14.48
CA GLN A 149 7.35 -8.67 14.48
C GLN A 149 7.96 -8.26 13.14
N ASN A 150 8.15 -9.18 12.19
CA ASN A 150 8.76 -8.87 10.90
C ASN A 150 7.86 -9.37 9.75
N GLY A 151 7.45 -8.45 8.88
CA GLY A 151 6.71 -8.79 7.65
C GLY A 151 5.20 -8.93 7.77
N LEU A 152 4.57 -8.46 8.87
CA LEU A 152 3.11 -8.39 8.99
C LEU A 152 2.56 -6.95 8.90
N PHE A 153 3.39 -5.94 9.14
CA PHE A 153 2.96 -4.53 9.15
C PHE A 153 3.88 -3.69 8.27
N SER A 154 3.30 -2.78 7.49
CA SER A 154 3.96 -1.74 6.71
C SER A 154 4.64 -0.71 7.61
N SER A 155 4.01 -0.41 8.75
CA SER A 155 4.67 0.31 9.83
C SER A 155 4.31 -0.28 11.17
N TRP A 156 5.24 -0.30 12.12
CA TRP A 156 4.87 -0.60 13.49
C TRP A 156 5.70 0.08 14.57
N ALA A 157 5.11 0.29 15.75
CA ALA A 157 5.86 0.61 16.95
C ALA A 157 5.35 -0.09 18.21
N GLU A 158 6.21 -0.55 19.12
CA GLU A 158 5.80 -1.43 20.23
C GLU A 158 6.48 -1.12 21.58
N ALA A 159 5.75 -0.83 22.69
CA ALA A 159 6.28 -0.49 24.03
C ALA A 159 5.81 -1.41 25.12
N ILE A 160 6.75 -1.85 25.96
CA ILE A 160 6.45 -2.48 27.24
C ILE A 160 7.40 -1.99 28.34
N ALA A 161 6.97 -1.84 29.60
CA ALA A 161 7.90 -1.64 30.74
C ALA A 161 7.48 -2.47 31.98
N SER A 162 8.40 -2.76 32.93
CA SER A 162 8.15 -3.51 34.17
C SER A 162 9.25 -3.30 35.25
N ALA A 163 8.83 -2.87 36.46
CA ALA A 163 9.65 -2.49 37.62
C ALA A 163 8.86 -2.69 38.94
N GLU A 164 9.48 -2.59 40.12
CA GLU A 164 8.84 -2.91 41.42
C GLU A 164 7.77 -1.88 41.83
N ASP A 165 8.11 -0.59 41.76
CA ASP A 165 7.25 0.49 42.28
C ASP A 165 6.64 1.38 41.17
N LYS A 166 7.35 1.69 40.07
CA LYS A 166 6.86 2.59 38.99
C LYS A 166 7.25 2.11 37.59
N ALA A 167 6.33 2.07 36.61
CA ALA A 167 6.64 1.70 35.21
C ALA A 167 5.87 2.55 34.15
N PHE A 168 6.55 3.07 33.14
CA PHE A 168 5.93 3.87 32.05
C PHE A 168 6.28 3.30 30.66
N GLY A 169 5.38 3.25 29.67
CA GLY A 169 5.67 2.70 28.32
C GLY A 169 5.03 3.52 27.20
N ILE A 170 5.81 4.13 26.32
CA ILE A 170 5.31 5.09 25.31
C ILE A 170 5.68 4.59 23.92
N MET A 171 4.77 4.54 22.94
CA MET A 171 5.12 4.29 21.53
C MET A 171 4.46 5.31 20.62
N PHE A 172 5.16 5.68 19.56
CA PHE A 172 4.62 6.50 18.49
C PHE A 172 4.98 5.83 17.16
N ASN A 173 4.11 5.86 16.17
CA ASN A 173 4.44 5.47 14.80
C ASN A 173 3.86 6.51 13.83
N GLY A 174 4.60 6.87 12.79
CA GLY A 174 4.20 7.82 11.76
C GLY A 174 4.50 7.24 10.39
N LEU A 175 3.54 7.23 9.49
CA LEU A 175 3.72 6.83 8.10
C LEU A 175 2.96 7.79 7.19
N PHE A 176 3.67 8.50 6.34
CA PHE A 176 3.15 9.51 5.43
C PHE A 176 3.54 9.14 4.00
N ALA A 177 2.63 9.23 3.04
CA ALA A 177 2.92 9.08 1.63
C ALA A 177 2.41 10.29 0.86
N ASP A 178 3.21 10.76 -0.09
CA ASP A 178 2.94 11.93 -0.93
C ASP A 178 3.13 11.56 -2.40
N SER A 179 2.09 11.06 -3.07
CA SER A 179 2.21 10.55 -4.44
C SER A 179 1.59 11.49 -5.47
N HIS A 180 2.43 11.99 -6.36
CA HIS A 180 2.10 12.79 -7.52
C HIS A 180 2.25 11.93 -8.78
N ASN A 181 1.18 11.78 -9.55
CA ASN A 181 1.17 10.97 -10.76
C ASN A 181 0.53 11.76 -11.90
N TYR A 182 1.29 12.01 -12.95
CA TYR A 182 0.90 12.83 -14.08
C TYR A 182 1.06 12.05 -15.38
N ALA A 183 0.01 11.98 -16.18
CA ALA A 183 0.08 11.53 -17.57
C ALA A 183 -0.55 12.59 -18.46
N TYR A 184 0.19 13.16 -19.41
CA TYR A 184 -0.37 14.21 -20.25
C TYR A 184 0.21 14.33 -21.66
N VAL A 185 -0.67 14.76 -22.56
CA VAL A 185 -0.32 15.28 -23.89
C VAL A 185 -0.22 16.81 -23.79
N GLY A 186 0.94 17.34 -24.15
CA GLY A 186 1.32 18.75 -24.01
C GLY A 186 0.58 19.71 -24.94
N ASP A 187 0.68 21.01 -24.62
CA ASP A 187 0.05 22.07 -25.41
C ASP A 187 0.52 22.02 -26.87
N GLY A 188 -0.43 22.04 -27.82
CA GLY A 188 -0.10 22.08 -29.24
C GLY A 188 0.55 20.81 -29.79
N ALA A 189 0.66 19.73 -29.02
CA ALA A 189 1.17 18.46 -29.52
C ALA A 189 0.22 17.88 -30.58
N THR A 190 0.76 17.28 -31.64
CA THR A 190 0.04 16.53 -32.65
C THR A 190 0.33 15.05 -32.45
N VAL A 191 -0.70 14.28 -32.10
CA VAL A 191 -0.59 12.84 -31.84
C VAL A 191 -1.54 12.10 -32.78
N THR A 192 -0.98 11.31 -33.69
CA THR A 192 -1.73 10.46 -34.62
C THR A 192 -1.47 9.01 -34.24
N VAL A 193 -2.53 8.25 -33.99
CA VAL A 193 -2.51 6.86 -33.54
C VAL A 193 -3.43 6.06 -34.45
N GLY A 194 -2.90 5.01 -35.08
CA GLY A 194 -3.69 4.16 -35.98
C GLY A 194 -4.71 3.30 -35.24
N GLY A 195 -4.42 2.95 -33.98
CA GLY A 195 -5.31 2.30 -33.04
C GLY A 195 -5.74 3.22 -31.89
N ASP A 196 -5.80 2.69 -30.67
CA ASP A 196 -6.34 3.38 -29.51
C ASP A 196 -5.30 4.21 -28.76
N LEU A 197 -5.72 5.36 -28.21
CA LEU A 197 -4.89 6.20 -27.34
C LEU A 197 -5.38 6.12 -25.89
N GLN A 198 -4.47 5.74 -24.99
CA GLN A 198 -4.72 5.71 -23.55
C GLN A 198 -3.81 6.70 -22.81
N VAL A 199 -4.40 7.53 -21.95
CA VAL A 199 -3.69 8.43 -21.04
C VAL A 199 -4.16 8.13 -19.63
N VAL A 200 -3.32 7.40 -18.88
CA VAL A 200 -3.67 6.79 -17.61
C VAL A 200 -2.70 7.23 -16.51
N ALA A 201 -3.26 7.67 -15.39
CA ALA A 201 -2.53 7.92 -14.15
C ALA A 201 -3.18 7.12 -13.02
N ASP A 202 -2.44 6.26 -12.32
CA ASP A 202 -2.94 5.41 -11.24
C ASP A 202 -2.08 5.53 -9.98
N THR A 203 -2.73 5.78 -8.85
CA THR A 203 -2.10 5.79 -7.51
C THR A 203 -2.78 4.75 -6.62
N ALA A 204 -2.00 3.86 -6.02
CA ALA A 204 -2.50 2.80 -5.15
C ALA A 204 -1.75 2.74 -3.81
N ASN A 205 -2.41 2.99 -2.68
CA ASN A 205 -1.77 2.95 -1.35
C ASN A 205 -2.41 1.92 -0.42
N ASP A 206 -1.77 0.79 -0.19
CA ASP A 206 -2.22 -0.28 0.70
C ASP A 206 -1.23 -0.47 1.86
N THR A 207 -1.65 -0.19 3.09
CA THR A 207 -0.79 -0.37 4.27
C THR A 207 -1.53 -0.96 5.46
N ILE A 208 -0.77 -1.70 6.27
CA ILE A 208 -1.21 -2.15 7.60
C ILE A 208 -0.21 -1.64 8.63
N ASN A 209 -0.70 -0.86 9.60
CA ASN A 209 0.10 -0.11 10.53
C ASN A 209 -0.26 -0.51 11.96
N PHE A 210 0.74 -0.69 12.82
CA PHE A 210 0.54 -1.16 14.18
C PHE A 210 1.24 -0.28 15.22
N VAL A 211 0.54 0.09 16.29
CA VAL A 211 1.17 0.65 17.47
C VAL A 211 0.69 -0.11 18.70
N GLY A 212 1.59 -0.69 19.48
CA GLY A 212 1.17 -1.40 20.68
C GLY A 212 1.98 -2.62 21.07
N SER A 213 1.46 -3.40 22.01
CA SER A 213 2.07 -4.67 22.40
C SER A 213 1.09 -5.85 22.18
N PRO A 214 1.42 -6.87 21.36
CA PRO A 214 0.47 -7.90 20.95
C PRO A 214 0.44 -9.18 21.82
N LEU A 215 1.19 -9.31 22.93
CA LEU A 215 1.30 -10.58 23.69
C LEU A 215 0.56 -10.67 25.02
N ILE A 216 -0.19 -11.77 25.16
CA ILE A 216 -1.15 -12.04 26.25
C ILE A 216 -0.57 -12.75 27.51
N PRO A 217 0.65 -13.35 27.56
CA PRO A 217 1.27 -13.67 28.86
C PRO A 217 2.21 -12.57 29.38
N PHE A 218 2.54 -11.54 28.58
CA PHE A 218 3.48 -10.47 28.91
C PHE A 218 2.83 -9.08 28.86
N ASN A 219 1.61 -8.99 29.38
CA ASN A 219 0.89 -7.72 29.49
C ASN A 219 1.82 -6.66 30.11
N ALA A 220 2.09 -5.61 29.34
CA ALA A 220 2.95 -4.51 29.73
C ALA A 220 2.47 -3.87 31.03
N THR A 221 3.41 -3.37 31.82
CA THR A 221 3.26 -2.84 33.19
C THR A 221 2.79 -3.86 34.23
N ALA A 222 3.72 -4.70 34.71
CA ALA A 222 3.65 -5.15 36.10
C ALA A 222 4.25 -4.06 37.01
N GLY A 223 3.44 -3.51 37.93
CA GLY A 223 3.71 -2.34 38.78
C GLY A 223 2.55 -1.30 38.77
N GLN A 224 2.68 -0.15 39.42
CA GLN A 224 1.76 1.00 39.26
C GLN A 224 2.20 1.80 38.00
N GLY A 225 1.47 1.75 36.87
CA GLY A 225 2.02 2.25 35.58
C GLY A 225 1.07 2.95 34.61
N VAL A 226 1.67 3.72 33.68
CA VAL A 226 1.02 4.49 32.60
C VAL A 226 1.56 4.03 31.24
N GLY A 227 0.68 3.71 30.30
CA GLY A 227 1.05 3.36 28.93
C GLY A 227 0.30 4.17 27.86
N LEU A 228 1.05 4.56 26.82
CA LEU A 228 0.55 5.39 25.73
C LEU A 228 1.01 4.81 24.40
N ALA A 229 0.05 4.48 23.53
CA ALA A 229 0.29 4.13 22.14
C ALA A 229 -0.31 5.21 21.24
N PHE A 230 0.47 5.77 20.33
CA PHE A 230 0.02 6.81 19.41
C PHE A 230 0.44 6.48 17.97
N MET A 231 -0.46 6.64 17.01
CA MET A 231 -0.13 6.50 15.60
C MET A 231 -0.79 7.59 14.76
N VAL A 232 -0.04 8.13 13.81
CA VAL A 232 -0.56 9.00 12.74
C VAL A 232 -0.17 8.42 11.38
N THR A 233 -1.14 8.32 10.49
CA THR A 233 -0.94 7.94 9.10
C THR A 233 -1.47 9.04 8.18
N GLY A 234 -0.78 9.30 7.07
CA GLY A 234 -1.12 10.38 6.15
C GLY A 234 -0.91 9.97 4.70
N TYR A 235 -1.87 10.29 3.84
CA TYR A 235 -1.72 10.09 2.40
C TYR A 235 -2.13 11.38 1.70
N ILE A 236 -1.21 11.96 0.95
CA ILE A 236 -1.46 13.06 0.02
C ILE A 236 -1.23 12.48 -1.36
N ASN A 237 -2.23 12.58 -2.23
CA ASN A 237 -2.13 11.99 -3.55
C ASN A 237 -2.71 12.95 -4.59
N ASP A 238 -1.91 13.36 -5.58
CA ASP A 238 -2.34 14.12 -6.74
C ASP A 238 -2.17 13.26 -8.00
N THR A 239 -3.26 12.69 -8.48
CA THR A 239 -3.26 11.83 -9.68
C THR A 239 -4.01 12.53 -10.80
N THR A 240 -3.31 12.82 -11.90
CA THR A 240 -3.86 13.60 -12.99
C THR A 240 -3.51 12.98 -14.34
N ALA A 241 -4.54 12.67 -15.12
CA ALA A 241 -4.45 12.32 -16.53
C ALA A 241 -5.09 13.42 -17.36
N ARG A 242 -4.36 13.98 -18.34
CA ARG A 242 -4.81 15.19 -19.02
C ARG A 242 -4.41 15.31 -20.49
N ILE A 243 -5.36 15.78 -21.30
CA ILE A 243 -5.08 16.36 -22.61
C ILE A 243 -5.10 17.89 -22.48
N ASN A 244 -3.98 18.53 -22.80
CA ASN A 244 -3.83 19.97 -22.66
C ASN A 244 -4.47 20.76 -23.83
N PRO A 245 -4.73 22.06 -23.64
CA PRO A 245 -5.22 22.93 -24.72
C PRO A 245 -4.40 22.83 -26.00
N LEU A 246 -5.06 23.02 -27.14
CA LEU A 246 -4.44 23.09 -28.46
C LEU A 246 -3.76 21.79 -28.92
N ALA A 247 -3.74 20.73 -28.11
CA ALA A 247 -3.34 19.42 -28.58
C ALA A 247 -4.29 18.95 -29.70
N THR A 248 -3.72 18.36 -30.75
CA THR A 248 -4.44 17.72 -31.85
C THR A 248 -4.24 16.22 -31.74
N ILE A 249 -5.33 15.48 -31.55
CA ILE A 249 -5.33 14.02 -31.41
C ILE A 249 -6.15 13.42 -32.55
N ASP A 250 -5.58 12.46 -33.25
CA ASP A 250 -6.26 11.58 -34.22
C ASP A 250 -6.03 10.13 -33.78
N ALA A 251 -7.07 9.43 -33.34
CA ALA A 251 -6.97 8.07 -32.79
C ALA A 251 -8.23 7.24 -33.08
N GLY A 252 -8.16 5.92 -32.96
CA GLY A 252 -9.31 5.03 -33.01
C GLY A 252 -10.33 5.32 -31.91
N SER A 253 -9.85 5.32 -30.66
CA SER A 253 -10.56 5.77 -29.46
C SER A 253 -9.61 6.52 -28.51
N LEU A 254 -10.18 7.21 -27.50
CA LEU A 254 -9.41 7.96 -26.51
C LEU A 254 -9.91 7.67 -25.08
N LEU A 255 -9.03 7.15 -24.25
CA LEU A 255 -9.22 7.03 -22.81
C LEU A 255 -8.36 8.06 -22.07
N VAL A 256 -8.99 8.86 -21.20
CA VAL A 256 -8.28 9.75 -20.26
C VAL A 256 -8.73 9.44 -18.84
N PHE A 257 -7.85 8.84 -18.06
CA PHE A 257 -8.22 8.27 -16.78
C PHE A 257 -7.19 8.52 -15.68
N ALA A 258 -7.64 9.12 -14.58
CA ALA A 258 -6.91 9.22 -13.33
C ALA A 258 -7.63 8.40 -12.27
N ASN A 259 -6.88 7.57 -11.55
CA ASN A 259 -7.39 6.72 -10.49
C ASN A 259 -6.58 6.87 -9.20
N ASN A 260 -7.28 6.82 -8.08
CA ASN A 260 -6.65 6.89 -6.78
C ASN A 260 -7.38 5.95 -5.83
N ARG A 261 -6.69 4.90 -5.43
CA ARG A 261 -7.18 3.93 -4.45
C ARG A 261 -6.23 3.89 -3.26
N GLY A 262 -6.79 3.69 -2.08
CA GLY A 262 -5.97 3.44 -0.92
C GLY A 262 -6.73 2.75 0.20
N ARG A 263 -6.04 1.86 0.88
CA ARG A 263 -6.47 1.14 2.07
C ARG A 263 -5.44 1.31 3.17
N ASN A 264 -5.90 1.79 4.31
CA ASN A 264 -5.08 1.92 5.51
C ASN A 264 -5.75 1.17 6.66
N ILE A 265 -5.08 0.14 7.16
CA ILE A 265 -5.51 -0.57 8.37
C ILE A 265 -4.60 -0.13 9.51
N SER A 266 -5.18 0.47 10.54
CA SER A 266 -4.45 1.05 11.67
C SER A 266 -4.84 0.36 12.97
N ILE A 267 -3.90 -0.35 13.59
CA ILE A 267 -4.14 -1.16 14.78
C ILE A 267 -3.39 -0.56 15.98
N GLY A 268 -4.15 0.00 16.92
CA GLY A 268 -3.63 0.50 18.19
C GLY A 268 -3.96 -0.44 19.33
N VAL A 269 -2.94 -1.00 20.00
CA VAL A 269 -3.10 -1.90 21.16
C VAL A 269 -2.33 -1.35 22.33
N GLN A 270 -2.97 -1.25 23.49
CA GLN A 270 -2.29 -0.85 24.70
C GLN A 270 -2.82 -1.68 25.87
N GLY A 271 -1.89 -2.24 26.65
CA GLY A 271 -2.17 -3.08 27.81
C GLY A 271 -1.48 -2.52 29.05
N GLY A 272 -2.10 -2.70 30.21
CA GLY A 272 -1.55 -2.27 31.49
C GLY A 272 -2.26 -2.87 32.70
N LEU A 273 -1.50 -3.21 33.74
CA LEU A 273 -1.99 -3.54 35.09
C LEU A 273 -1.64 -2.41 36.08
N SER A 274 -2.50 -2.18 37.08
CA SER A 274 -2.33 -1.15 38.12
C SER A 274 -3.12 -1.58 39.37
N ASP A 275 -2.53 -1.53 40.56
CA ASP A 275 -3.26 -1.82 41.82
C ASP A 275 -3.53 -0.58 42.71
N ASN A 276 -3.23 0.65 42.22
CA ASN A 276 -3.80 1.98 42.55
C ASN A 276 -2.78 3.10 42.28
N VAL A 277 -3.12 4.36 41.99
CA VAL A 277 -4.26 5.00 41.28
C VAL A 277 -3.57 6.07 40.40
N ASP A 278 -4.14 6.44 39.25
CA ASP A 278 -3.57 7.33 38.21
C ASP A 278 -2.86 6.61 37.05
N GLY A 279 -3.06 5.29 36.95
CA GLY A 279 -2.71 4.52 35.75
C GLY A 279 -3.57 4.97 34.57
N PHE A 280 -2.92 5.53 33.54
CA PHE A 280 -3.56 5.81 32.27
C PHE A 280 -2.99 4.89 31.18
N ASN A 281 -3.91 4.27 30.46
CA ASN A 281 -3.69 3.25 29.45
C ASN A 281 -4.52 3.63 28.24
N GLY A 282 -3.88 4.13 27.19
CA GLY A 282 -4.57 4.63 26.01
C GLY A 282 -3.85 4.31 24.72
N ALA A 283 -4.62 3.90 23.71
CA ALA A 283 -4.21 3.87 22.33
C ALA A 283 -4.93 4.97 21.55
N PHE A 284 -4.18 5.73 20.77
CA PHE A 284 -4.69 6.74 19.86
C PHE A 284 -4.18 6.45 18.45
N THR A 285 -5.09 6.43 17.49
CA THR A 285 -4.77 6.31 16.07
C THR A 285 -5.47 7.42 15.31
N SER A 286 -4.75 8.06 14.39
CA SER A 286 -5.28 9.08 13.50
C SER A 286 -4.81 8.81 12.09
N SER A 287 -5.69 9.06 11.13
CA SER A 287 -5.41 8.94 9.71
C SER A 287 -5.99 10.15 8.99
N PHE A 288 -5.24 10.70 8.05
CA PHE A 288 -5.77 11.65 7.09
C PHE A 288 -5.42 11.23 5.66
N VAL A 289 -6.32 11.55 4.74
CA VAL A 289 -6.19 11.28 3.33
C VAL A 289 -6.63 12.55 2.60
N ASP A 290 -5.72 13.12 1.83
CA ASP A 290 -5.99 14.20 0.88
C ASP A 290 -5.75 13.67 -0.53
N ASN A 291 -6.85 13.39 -1.24
CA ASN A 291 -6.81 12.83 -2.57
C ASN A 291 -7.36 13.84 -3.56
N ARG A 292 -6.53 14.18 -4.54
CA ARG A 292 -6.91 14.90 -5.75
C ARG A 292 -6.76 13.96 -6.93
N THR A 293 -7.87 13.73 -7.63
CA THR A 293 -7.89 12.90 -8.84
C THR A 293 -8.50 13.71 -9.98
N VAL A 294 -7.79 13.86 -11.09
CA VAL A 294 -8.22 14.67 -12.22
C VAL A 294 -8.04 13.90 -13.53
N SER A 295 -9.15 13.45 -14.09
CA SER A 295 -9.24 13.07 -15.51
C SER A 295 -9.75 14.28 -16.28
N LYS A 296 -8.99 14.79 -17.26
CA LYS A 296 -9.42 16.00 -17.99
C LYS A 296 -8.99 16.05 -19.45
N VAL A 297 -9.96 16.29 -20.32
CA VAL A 297 -9.74 16.76 -21.68
C VAL A 297 -9.98 18.27 -21.73
N SER A 298 -9.04 19.04 -22.28
CA SER A 298 -9.24 20.48 -22.48
C SER A 298 -10.33 20.74 -23.52
N PRO A 299 -11.26 21.70 -23.30
CA PRO A 299 -12.25 22.09 -24.32
C PRO A 299 -11.62 22.79 -25.53
N ALA A 300 -10.34 23.14 -25.45
CA ALA A 300 -9.55 23.72 -26.53
C ALA A 300 -8.63 22.71 -27.22
N ALA A 301 -8.70 21.42 -26.87
CA ALA A 301 -8.05 20.36 -27.64
C ALA A 301 -8.91 20.02 -28.87
N ASP A 302 -8.25 19.68 -29.98
CA ASP A 302 -8.89 19.18 -31.20
C ASP A 302 -8.75 17.66 -31.24
N ILE A 303 -9.86 16.94 -31.21
CA ILE A 303 -9.87 15.48 -31.10
C ILE A 303 -10.72 14.95 -32.24
N THR A 304 -10.07 14.21 -33.13
CA THR A 304 -10.71 13.40 -34.16
C THR A 304 -10.59 11.95 -33.74
N LEU A 305 -11.73 11.25 -33.71
CA LEU A 305 -11.77 9.83 -33.45
C LEU A 305 -12.24 9.08 -34.69
N GLY A 306 -11.84 7.81 -34.80
CA GLY A 306 -12.39 6.86 -35.75
C GLY A 306 -13.84 6.51 -35.41
N THR A 307 -14.11 5.22 -35.19
CA THR A 307 -15.44 4.76 -34.74
C THR A 307 -15.58 4.71 -33.22
N GLY A 308 -14.51 5.00 -32.47
CA GLY A 308 -14.48 4.95 -31.01
C GLY A 308 -15.10 6.19 -30.33
N LEU A 309 -15.01 6.20 -29.00
CA LEU A 309 -15.52 7.27 -28.14
C LEU A 309 -14.38 7.91 -27.33
N VAL A 310 -14.64 9.14 -26.84
CA VAL A 310 -13.83 9.75 -25.78
C VAL A 310 -14.42 9.30 -24.45
N GLU A 311 -13.63 8.64 -23.62
CA GLU A 311 -14.04 8.24 -22.28
C GLU A 311 -13.23 8.97 -21.20
N VAL A 312 -13.96 9.60 -20.27
CA VAL A 312 -13.41 10.26 -19.08
C VAL A 312 -14.20 9.74 -17.88
N PRO A 313 -13.87 8.53 -17.39
CA PRO A 313 -14.70 7.87 -16.37
C PRO A 313 -14.53 8.56 -15.01
N ILE A 314 -15.61 8.53 -14.22
CA ILE A 314 -15.70 9.16 -12.89
C ILE A 314 -15.31 8.16 -11.79
N ALA A 315 -15.42 6.86 -12.04
CA ALA A 315 -14.99 5.77 -11.16
C ALA A 315 -14.73 4.50 -11.98
N MET A 316 -13.80 3.64 -11.52
CA MET A 316 -13.65 2.27 -12.00
C MET A 316 -13.67 1.30 -10.82
N GLU A 317 -14.23 0.12 -11.02
CA GLU A 317 -14.10 -1.00 -10.10
C GLU A 317 -13.01 -1.93 -10.65
N THR A 318 -11.91 -2.09 -9.90
CA THR A 318 -10.89 -3.09 -10.24
C THR A 318 -11.30 -4.43 -9.64
N LEU A 319 -11.27 -5.47 -10.45
CA LEU A 319 -11.65 -6.82 -10.07
C LEU A 319 -10.44 -7.73 -10.19
N ARG A 320 -9.97 -8.34 -9.10
CA ARG A 320 -8.80 -9.25 -9.08
C ARG A 320 -9.19 -10.67 -8.65
N GLN A 321 -8.66 -11.67 -9.35
CA GLN A 321 -8.98 -13.09 -9.11
C GLN A 321 -8.37 -13.62 -7.80
N ASP A 322 -7.31 -12.99 -7.31
CA ASP A 322 -6.51 -13.39 -6.15
C ASP A 322 -6.67 -12.47 -4.93
N GLU A 323 -7.64 -11.53 -4.97
CA GLU A 323 -7.93 -10.62 -3.87
C GLU A 323 -8.56 -11.34 -2.67
N ASN A 324 -7.74 -12.02 -1.87
CA ASN A 324 -8.10 -12.59 -0.57
C ASN A 324 -8.06 -11.52 0.53
N SER A 325 -8.65 -10.35 0.28
CA SER A 325 -8.77 -9.32 1.31
C SER A 325 -9.85 -9.73 2.32
N LEU A 326 -9.47 -9.76 3.59
CA LEU A 326 -10.35 -10.09 4.74
C LEU A 326 -11.57 -9.15 4.88
N PHE A 327 -11.66 -8.08 4.07
CA PHE A 327 -12.63 -6.99 4.26
C PHE A 327 -13.20 -6.39 2.96
N VAL A 328 -13.24 -7.11 1.83
CA VAL A 328 -13.83 -6.54 0.59
C VAL A 328 -15.37 -6.45 0.73
N SER A 329 -15.92 -5.25 0.53
CA SER A 329 -17.38 -5.03 0.40
C SER A 329 -17.92 -5.36 -0.98
N VAL A 330 -17.02 -5.63 -1.93
CA VAL A 330 -17.30 -6.15 -3.28
C VAL A 330 -17.19 -7.67 -3.22
N PRO A 331 -18.17 -8.44 -3.73
CA PRO A 331 -18.08 -9.89 -3.78
C PRO A 331 -16.81 -10.31 -4.54
N GLN A 332 -15.93 -11.06 -3.87
CA GLN A 332 -14.71 -11.57 -4.47
C GLN A 332 -15.01 -12.41 -5.73
N PHE A 333 -14.09 -12.41 -6.69
CA PHE A 333 -14.09 -13.33 -7.84
C PHE A 333 -13.89 -14.79 -7.45
N ASN A 334 -13.62 -15.05 -6.17
CA ASN A 334 -13.53 -16.37 -5.59
C ASN A 334 -14.92 -16.73 -5.04
N PRO A 335 -15.83 -17.33 -5.85
CA PRO A 335 -16.99 -17.97 -5.25
C PRO A 335 -16.45 -18.95 -4.19
N THR A 336 -17.09 -19.00 -3.03
CA THR A 336 -16.86 -20.05 -2.03
C THR A 336 -16.98 -21.48 -2.61
N GLU A 337 -17.45 -21.61 -3.84
CA GLU A 337 -17.61 -22.82 -4.61
C GLU A 337 -16.43 -22.99 -5.59
N ALA A 338 -15.64 -24.05 -5.40
CA ALA A 338 -14.51 -24.35 -6.27
C ALA A 338 -14.97 -24.56 -7.72
N TYR A 339 -14.24 -23.98 -8.67
CA TYR A 339 -14.37 -24.34 -10.08
C TYR A 339 -14.23 -25.85 -10.26
N THR A 340 -15.13 -26.44 -11.04
CA THR A 340 -14.99 -27.82 -11.53
C THR A 340 -15.18 -27.81 -13.04
N GLU A 341 -14.45 -28.67 -13.76
CA GLU A 341 -14.58 -28.77 -15.22
C GLU A 341 -16.02 -29.11 -15.67
N ASP A 342 -16.79 -29.72 -14.77
CA ASP A 342 -18.17 -30.13 -14.97
C ASP A 342 -19.18 -28.96 -14.83
N ASP A 343 -18.80 -27.87 -14.15
CA ASP A 343 -19.63 -26.68 -14.00
C ASP A 343 -18.98 -25.44 -14.64
N LYS A 344 -19.11 -25.37 -15.97
CA LYS A 344 -18.61 -24.25 -16.77
C LYS A 344 -19.33 -22.92 -16.48
N SER A 345 -20.46 -22.94 -15.76
CA SER A 345 -21.13 -21.69 -15.34
C SER A 345 -20.30 -20.92 -14.29
N LEU A 346 -19.29 -21.58 -13.71
CA LEU A 346 -18.32 -20.99 -12.78
C LEU A 346 -17.06 -20.47 -13.50
N VAL A 347 -16.92 -20.63 -14.83
CA VAL A 347 -15.82 -20.02 -15.60
C VAL A 347 -16.05 -18.52 -15.68
N ARG A 348 -15.24 -17.75 -14.94
CA ARG A 348 -15.35 -16.29 -14.87
C ARG A 348 -14.67 -15.58 -16.02
N VAL A 349 -13.67 -16.19 -16.65
CA VAL A 349 -12.95 -15.66 -17.81
C VAL A 349 -12.86 -16.75 -18.87
N ASP A 350 -13.43 -16.50 -20.04
CA ASP A 350 -13.30 -17.37 -21.21
C ASP A 350 -12.55 -16.63 -22.31
N VAL A 351 -11.26 -16.97 -22.45
CA VAL A 351 -10.35 -16.39 -23.44
C VAL A 351 -10.77 -16.72 -24.88
N ASN A 352 -11.37 -17.89 -25.11
CA ASN A 352 -11.82 -18.26 -26.46
C ASN A 352 -13.09 -17.50 -26.84
N ALA A 353 -13.93 -17.17 -25.86
CA ALA A 353 -15.15 -16.40 -26.06
C ALA A 353 -14.95 -14.88 -25.89
N ASN A 354 -13.76 -14.41 -25.52
CA ASN A 354 -13.48 -13.03 -25.12
C ASN A 354 -14.51 -12.49 -24.12
N SER A 355 -14.82 -13.26 -23.08
CA SER A 355 -15.90 -12.91 -22.14
C SER A 355 -15.48 -13.02 -20.68
N ILE A 356 -15.95 -12.07 -19.87
CA ILE A 356 -15.87 -12.10 -18.40
C ILE A 356 -17.30 -12.28 -17.86
N THR A 357 -17.53 -13.32 -17.06
CA THR A 357 -18.84 -13.58 -16.42
C THR A 357 -18.80 -13.18 -14.96
N LEU A 358 -19.56 -12.15 -14.59
CA LEU A 358 -19.63 -11.66 -13.21
C LEU A 358 -20.70 -12.42 -12.41
N PRO A 359 -20.44 -12.78 -11.13
CA PRO A 359 -21.42 -13.50 -10.30
C PRO A 359 -22.57 -12.63 -9.80
N PHE A 360 -22.59 -11.35 -10.14
CA PHE A 360 -23.57 -10.37 -9.70
C PHE A 360 -24.02 -9.51 -10.88
N ASP A 361 -25.15 -8.84 -10.70
CA ASP A 361 -25.61 -7.83 -11.65
C ASP A 361 -24.66 -6.63 -11.59
N HIS A 362 -23.96 -6.38 -12.69
CA HIS A 362 -22.91 -5.38 -12.79
C HIS A 362 -23.42 -4.04 -13.31
N GLY A 363 -24.69 -3.96 -13.75
CA GLY A 363 -25.29 -2.72 -14.25
C GLY A 363 -24.65 -2.16 -15.53
N LEU A 364 -23.72 -2.91 -16.16
CA LEU A 364 -23.15 -2.54 -17.45
C LEU A 364 -24.14 -2.90 -18.56
N GLU A 365 -24.26 -2.01 -19.53
CA GLU A 365 -25.09 -2.18 -20.71
C GLU A 365 -24.25 -2.61 -21.93
N THR A 366 -24.86 -3.36 -22.86
CA THR A 366 -24.19 -3.75 -24.10
C THR A 366 -23.67 -2.53 -24.85
N GLY A 367 -22.37 -2.55 -25.17
CA GLY A 367 -21.68 -1.47 -25.89
C GLY A 367 -20.91 -0.50 -24.99
N GLN A 368 -20.98 -0.64 -23.67
CA GLN A 368 -20.07 0.04 -22.75
C GLN A 368 -18.67 -0.60 -22.82
N ALA A 369 -17.64 0.24 -22.79
CA ALA A 369 -16.26 -0.22 -22.73
C ALA A 369 -15.97 -0.86 -21.35
N VAL A 370 -15.14 -1.89 -21.34
CA VAL A 370 -14.68 -2.56 -20.12
C VAL A 370 -13.17 -2.57 -20.15
N ILE A 371 -12.56 -1.97 -19.13
CA ILE A 371 -11.13 -2.07 -18.89
C ILE A 371 -10.92 -3.14 -17.83
N TYR A 372 -10.03 -4.08 -18.11
CA TYR A 372 -9.65 -5.13 -17.16
C TYR A 372 -8.13 -5.22 -17.08
N ASP A 373 -7.63 -5.54 -15.88
CA ASP A 373 -6.23 -5.85 -15.61
C ASP A 373 -6.15 -7.38 -15.40
N ASN A 374 -5.37 -8.06 -16.24
CA ASN A 374 -5.23 -9.50 -16.19
C ASN A 374 -4.23 -9.99 -15.11
N GLY A 375 -3.57 -9.07 -14.39
CA GLY A 375 -2.59 -9.38 -13.35
C GLY A 375 -1.37 -10.18 -13.82
N GLY A 376 -1.05 -10.15 -15.12
CA GLY A 376 0.01 -10.94 -15.75
C GLY A 376 -0.44 -12.29 -16.35
N GLY A 377 -1.76 -12.51 -16.47
CA GLY A 377 -2.37 -13.68 -17.10
C GLY A 377 -2.41 -13.64 -18.64
N THR A 378 -3.30 -14.44 -19.23
CA THR A 378 -3.59 -14.38 -20.68
C THR A 378 -4.64 -13.31 -20.95
N ASP A 379 -4.33 -12.38 -21.85
CA ASP A 379 -5.29 -11.37 -22.31
C ASP A 379 -6.50 -12.01 -23.01
N ILE A 380 -7.68 -11.47 -22.75
CA ILE A 380 -8.84 -11.62 -23.61
C ILE A 380 -8.81 -10.51 -24.67
N GLY A 381 -8.92 -10.88 -25.95
CA GLY A 381 -8.74 -9.95 -27.08
C GLY A 381 -10.02 -9.21 -27.48
N GLY A 382 -10.84 -8.84 -26.50
CA GLY A 382 -12.18 -8.27 -26.69
C GLY A 382 -12.17 -6.79 -27.01
#